data_AF-A0A1B7N2K8-F1
#
_entry.id   AF-A0A1B7N2K8-F1
#
_cell.length_a   1.000
_cell.length_b   1.000
_cell.length_c   1.000
_cell.angle_alpha   90.00
_cell.angle_beta   90.00
_cell.angle_gamma   90.00
#
_symmetry.space_group_name_H-M   'P 1'
#
loop_
_entity.id
_entity.type
_entity.pdbx_description
1 polymer ?
#
loop_
_entity_poly.entity_id
_entity_poly.type
_entity_poly.pdbx_seq_one_letter_code
_entity_poly.pdbx_strand_id
1 'polypeptide(L)'
;MSCRSVVLYIDSSSNHPLHILDLTVSFSECFSPLLEQLRVQTKFDNTSESALNDHRFAFGFNIIAPLLQFSRLTKLDLNWLCTSDVDDEVFKDMVQSWPLLQEFCFGSGYHWLNPPSLTFIGLVHLIQHCPDLCHVEIRFAACPIDADSEPFSTTLPNERIGHLFVGSSTIVDPTVVACQLHALLPNLTNVICFEWETEQREASFREEWNRVDEYLRVLTKGAELREKIGELLEDSKEGSLPP
;
A
#
# COMPACT_ATOMS: atom_id res chain seq x y z
N MET A 1 7.32 -23.23 15.51
CA MET A 1 8.37 -23.46 14.49
C MET A 1 9.31 -22.25 14.43
N SER A 2 10.62 -22.43 14.26
CA SER A 2 11.62 -21.34 14.15
C SER A 2 11.79 -20.84 12.71
N CYS A 3 10.70 -20.80 11.94
CA CYS A 3 10.75 -20.35 10.55
C CYS A 3 10.70 -18.83 10.49
N ARG A 4 11.55 -18.21 9.65
CA ARG A 4 11.54 -16.76 9.42
C ARG A 4 10.68 -16.35 8.23
N SER A 5 10.35 -17.28 7.34
CA SER A 5 9.55 -17.00 6.14
C SER A 5 8.53 -18.11 5.91
N VAL A 6 7.28 -17.73 5.62
CA VAL A 6 6.20 -18.68 5.33
C VAL A 6 5.39 -18.18 4.14
N VAL A 7 5.13 -19.10 3.21
CA VAL A 7 4.20 -18.90 2.11
C VAL A 7 3.05 -19.89 2.28
N LEU A 8 1.84 -19.37 2.31
CA LEU A 8 0.61 -20.14 2.34
C LEU A 8 -0.01 -20.16 0.94
N TYR A 9 -0.47 -21.34 0.55
CA TYR A 9 -1.27 -21.53 -0.65
C TYR A 9 -2.68 -21.93 -0.24
N ILE A 10 -3.64 -21.09 -0.62
CA ILE A 10 -5.06 -21.31 -0.45
C ILE A 10 -5.62 -21.75 -1.80
N ASP A 11 -6.21 -22.95 -1.85
CA ASP A 11 -6.88 -23.45 -3.05
C ASP A 11 -8.38 -23.17 -2.95
N SER A 12 -8.88 -22.20 -3.71
CA SER A 12 -10.30 -21.83 -3.71
C SER A 12 -11.14 -22.71 -4.65
N SER A 13 -10.56 -23.75 -5.26
CA SER A 13 -11.32 -24.71 -6.09
C SER A 13 -12.28 -25.58 -5.28
N SER A 14 -12.12 -25.60 -3.95
CA SER A 14 -13.04 -26.27 -3.04
C SER A 14 -14.24 -25.36 -2.70
N ASN A 15 -15.47 -25.84 -2.96
CA ASN A 15 -16.74 -25.17 -2.61
C ASN A 15 -16.97 -24.97 -1.10
N HIS A 16 -15.95 -25.15 -0.27
CA HIS A 16 -16.02 -24.96 1.16
C HIS A 16 -15.47 -23.57 1.51
N PRO A 17 -16.22 -22.77 2.30
CA PRO A 17 -15.69 -21.51 2.79
C PRO A 17 -14.42 -21.81 3.59
N LEU A 18 -13.30 -21.32 3.10
CA LEU A 18 -12.04 -21.37 3.84
C LEU A 18 -12.26 -20.65 5.16
N HIS A 19 -12.02 -21.33 6.28
CA HIS A 19 -12.02 -20.69 7.58
C HIS A 19 -10.69 -19.96 7.77
N ILE A 20 -10.50 -18.83 7.06
CA ILE A 20 -9.21 -18.11 7.12
C ILE A 20 -8.91 -17.62 8.54
N LEU A 21 -9.92 -17.38 9.37
CA LEU A 21 -9.71 -17.07 10.79
C LEU A 21 -8.97 -18.21 11.51
N ASP A 22 -9.43 -19.46 11.34
CA ASP A 22 -8.79 -20.61 11.98
C ASP A 22 -7.36 -20.76 11.47
N LEU A 23 -7.13 -20.40 10.21
CA LEU A 23 -5.81 -20.38 9.63
C LEU A 23 -4.92 -19.31 10.29
N THR A 24 -5.34 -18.04 10.36
CA THR A 24 -4.52 -16.98 10.97
C THR A 24 -4.31 -17.20 12.47
N VAL A 25 -5.28 -17.78 13.17
CA VAL A 25 -5.12 -18.27 14.55
C VAL A 25 -4.06 -19.39 14.60
N SER A 26 -4.14 -20.39 13.72
CA SER A 26 -3.14 -21.46 13.66
C SER A 26 -1.74 -20.91 13.39
N PHE A 27 -1.61 -19.87 12.56
CA PHE A 27 -0.33 -19.18 12.33
C PHE A 27 0.22 -18.58 13.62
N SER A 28 -0.65 -17.86 14.31
CA SER A 28 -0.37 -17.17 15.56
C SER A 28 0.13 -18.13 16.66
N GLU A 29 -0.33 -19.39 16.63
CA GLU A 29 0.06 -20.44 17.59
C GLU A 29 1.29 -21.24 17.12
N CYS A 30 1.43 -21.47 15.81
CA CYS A 30 2.44 -22.37 15.26
C CYS A 30 3.78 -21.68 14.96
N PHE A 31 3.79 -20.37 14.71
CA PHE A 31 4.98 -19.63 14.30
C PHE A 31 5.51 -18.74 15.42
N SER A 32 6.83 -18.59 15.42
CA SER A 32 7.49 -17.69 16.36
C SER A 32 7.12 -16.23 16.06
N PRO A 33 7.04 -15.36 17.09
CA PRO A 33 6.99 -13.90 16.92
C PRO A 33 8.17 -13.34 16.10
N LEU A 34 9.22 -14.15 15.89
CA LEU A 34 10.38 -13.84 15.05
C LEU A 34 10.13 -14.04 13.55
N LEU A 35 8.88 -14.29 13.13
CA LEU A 35 8.53 -14.38 11.72
C LEU A 35 8.81 -13.06 11.01
N GLU A 36 9.52 -13.11 9.89
CA GLU A 36 9.95 -11.94 9.12
C GLU A 36 9.20 -11.80 7.81
N GLN A 37 8.66 -12.90 7.28
CA GLN A 37 7.96 -12.89 6.00
C GLN A 37 6.72 -13.78 6.08
N LEU A 38 5.58 -13.21 5.73
CA LEU A 38 4.32 -13.93 5.57
C LEU A 38 3.74 -13.57 4.21
N ARG A 39 3.44 -14.59 3.42
CA ARG A 39 2.73 -14.44 2.16
C ARG A 39 1.55 -15.38 2.10
N VAL A 40 0.39 -14.84 1.77
CA VAL A 40 -0.84 -15.60 1.54
C VAL A 40 -1.15 -15.52 0.05
N GLN A 41 -0.95 -16.64 -0.67
CA GLN A 41 -1.33 -16.77 -2.07
C GLN A 41 -2.61 -17.58 -2.18
N THR A 42 -3.49 -17.19 -3.09
CA THR A 42 -4.67 -17.98 -3.44
C THR A 42 -4.75 -18.14 -4.95
N LYS A 43 -5.30 -19.26 -5.39
CA LYS A 43 -5.69 -19.46 -6.78
C LYS A 43 -7.21 -19.43 -6.83
N PHE A 44 -7.77 -18.39 -7.45
CA PHE A 44 -9.16 -18.45 -7.89
C PHE A 44 -9.19 -18.94 -9.33
N ASP A 45 -10.14 -19.82 -9.61
CA ASP A 45 -10.59 -20.04 -10.98
C ASP A 45 -11.34 -18.78 -11.40
N ASN A 46 -10.88 -18.13 -12.47
CA ASN A 46 -11.39 -16.86 -13.03
C ASN A 46 -12.87 -16.91 -13.50
N THR A 47 -13.65 -17.90 -13.08
CA THR A 47 -14.94 -18.24 -13.69
C THR A 47 -16.17 -17.89 -12.85
N SER A 48 -16.03 -17.25 -11.68
CA SER A 48 -17.17 -16.95 -10.80
C SER A 48 -17.11 -15.52 -10.25
N GLU A 49 -17.77 -14.57 -10.93
CA GLU A 49 -18.08 -13.22 -10.42
C GLU A 49 -18.68 -13.25 -9.00
N SER A 50 -19.41 -14.33 -8.66
CA SER A 50 -19.96 -14.52 -7.31
C SER A 50 -18.89 -14.54 -6.22
N ALA A 51 -17.66 -14.98 -6.50
CA ALA A 51 -16.59 -15.01 -5.49
C ALA A 51 -16.02 -13.61 -5.20
N LEU A 52 -16.05 -12.70 -6.18
CA LEU A 52 -15.56 -11.32 -6.04
C LEU A 52 -16.53 -10.39 -5.30
N ASN A 53 -17.81 -10.79 -5.25
CA ASN A 53 -18.88 -10.15 -4.48
C ASN A 53 -19.13 -10.81 -3.12
N ASP A 54 -18.52 -11.98 -2.86
CA ASP A 54 -18.86 -12.76 -1.69
C ASP A 54 -18.11 -12.22 -0.46
N HIS A 55 -18.87 -11.59 0.45
CA HIS A 55 -18.37 -11.09 1.73
C HIS A 55 -17.66 -12.15 2.58
N ARG A 56 -17.80 -13.44 2.29
CA ARG A 56 -16.98 -14.49 2.94
C ARG A 56 -15.49 -14.37 2.62
N PHE A 57 -15.13 -13.67 1.54
CA PHE A 57 -13.76 -13.28 1.22
C PHE A 57 -13.45 -11.82 1.62
N ALA A 58 -14.40 -11.09 2.24
CA ALA A 58 -14.12 -9.83 2.92
C ALA A 58 -13.40 -10.13 4.23
N PHE A 59 -12.17 -9.62 4.34
CA PHE A 59 -11.31 -9.86 5.48
C PHE A 59 -11.38 -8.67 6.41
N GLY A 60 -12.19 -8.78 7.45
CA GLY A 60 -12.20 -7.83 8.56
C GLY A 60 -10.98 -7.95 9.47
N PHE A 61 -10.85 -7.00 10.39
CA PHE A 61 -9.78 -6.95 11.40
C PHE A 61 -9.59 -8.26 12.16
N ASN A 62 -10.68 -8.98 12.44
CA ASN A 62 -10.66 -10.24 13.17
C ASN A 62 -9.74 -11.30 12.53
N ILE A 63 -9.58 -11.27 11.20
CA ILE A 63 -8.69 -12.20 10.50
C ILE A 63 -7.23 -11.79 10.65
N ILE A 64 -6.96 -10.49 10.73
CA ILE A 64 -5.60 -9.92 10.80
C ILE A 64 -5.09 -9.87 12.24
N ALA A 65 -5.97 -9.71 13.23
CA ALA A 65 -5.63 -9.59 14.64
C ALA A 65 -4.62 -10.64 15.15
N PRO A 66 -4.72 -11.94 14.78
CA PRO A 66 -3.73 -12.94 15.20
C PRO A 66 -2.31 -12.72 14.64
N LEU A 67 -2.17 -11.98 13.54
CA LEU A 67 -0.89 -11.68 12.88
C LEU A 67 -0.17 -10.47 13.51
N LEU A 68 -0.85 -9.69 14.36
CA LEU A 68 -0.27 -8.49 15.00
C LEU A 68 0.89 -8.81 15.93
N GLN A 69 1.01 -10.05 16.41
CA GLN A 69 2.13 -10.46 17.27
C GLN A 69 3.49 -10.52 16.53
N PHE A 70 3.50 -10.56 15.19
CA PHE A 70 4.70 -10.72 14.39
C PHE A 70 5.40 -9.37 14.15
N SER A 71 5.92 -8.76 15.21
CA SER A 71 6.56 -7.44 15.16
C SER A 71 7.87 -7.37 14.35
N ARG A 72 8.38 -8.53 13.90
CA ARG A 72 9.56 -8.63 13.04
C ARG A 72 9.25 -8.77 11.55
N LEU A 73 7.98 -8.64 11.16
CA LEU A 73 7.60 -8.71 9.74
C LEU A 73 8.32 -7.61 8.95
N THR A 74 9.07 -8.08 7.95
CA THR A 74 9.70 -7.29 6.89
C THR A 74 8.93 -7.40 5.58
N LYS A 75 8.20 -8.50 5.38
CA LYS A 75 7.34 -8.73 4.21
C LYS A 75 6.00 -9.27 4.63
N LEU A 76 4.93 -8.59 4.24
CA LEU A 76 3.57 -9.05 4.46
C LEU A 76 2.77 -8.91 3.18
N ASP A 77 2.39 -10.07 2.62
CA ASP A 77 1.62 -10.16 1.39
C ASP A 77 0.27 -10.80 1.63
N LEU A 78 -0.73 -9.92 1.60
CA LEU A 78 -2.16 -10.11 1.80
C LEU A 78 -2.93 -9.52 0.60
N ASN A 79 -2.32 -9.49 -0.60
CA ASN A 79 -2.90 -8.88 -1.80
C ASN A 79 -4.26 -9.46 -2.20
N TRP A 80 -4.50 -10.70 -1.80
CA TRP A 80 -5.68 -11.47 -2.15
C TRP A 80 -6.81 -11.31 -1.12
N LEU A 81 -6.70 -10.39 -0.18
CA LEU A 81 -7.76 -10.11 0.78
C LEU A 81 -8.65 -8.97 0.27
N CYS A 82 -9.97 -9.09 0.39
CA CYS A 82 -10.86 -7.94 0.22
C CYS A 82 -10.75 -7.03 1.46
N THR A 83 -10.36 -5.78 1.25
CA THR A 83 -10.02 -4.79 2.29
C THR A 83 -11.18 -3.83 2.60
N SER A 84 -12.40 -4.17 2.16
CA SER A 84 -13.60 -3.34 2.35
C SER A 84 -13.94 -3.08 3.81
N ASP A 85 -13.53 -3.95 4.73
CA ASP A 85 -13.89 -3.88 6.16
C ASP A 85 -12.74 -3.35 7.02
N VAL A 86 -11.70 -2.78 6.39
CA VAL A 86 -10.55 -2.18 7.05
C VAL A 86 -10.52 -0.69 6.71
N ASP A 87 -10.92 0.13 7.69
CA ASP A 87 -10.83 1.58 7.63
C ASP A 87 -9.46 2.08 8.11
N ASP A 88 -9.26 3.40 8.08
CA ASP A 88 -7.98 4.03 8.41
C ASP A 88 -7.54 3.81 9.88
N GLU A 89 -8.48 3.77 10.83
CA GLU A 89 -8.14 3.57 12.26
C GLU A 89 -7.78 2.12 12.55
N VAL A 90 -8.55 1.17 12.00
CA VAL A 90 -8.21 -0.26 12.08
C VAL A 90 -6.87 -0.53 11.42
N PHE A 91 -6.64 0.07 10.26
CA PHE A 91 -5.41 -0.10 9.52
C PHE A 91 -4.19 0.49 10.24
N LYS A 92 -4.35 1.64 10.90
CA LYS A 92 -3.32 2.23 11.76
C LYS A 92 -2.88 1.28 12.86
N ASP A 93 -3.82 0.68 13.59
CA ASP A 93 -3.52 -0.30 14.64
C ASP A 93 -2.74 -1.51 14.10
N MET A 94 -3.06 -1.93 12.86
CA MET A 94 -2.35 -3.00 12.17
C MET A 94 -0.89 -2.62 11.88
N VAL A 95 -0.65 -1.51 11.17
CA VAL A 95 0.70 -1.13 10.72
C VAL A 95 1.62 -0.75 11.89
N GLN A 96 1.07 -0.23 12.99
CA GLN A 96 1.83 -0.01 14.23
C GLN A 96 2.42 -1.29 14.83
N SER A 97 1.79 -2.43 14.55
CA SER A 97 2.27 -3.74 15.01
C SER A 97 3.43 -4.27 14.17
N TRP A 98 3.70 -3.69 12.99
CA TRP A 98 4.72 -4.16 12.04
C TRP A 98 5.68 -3.05 11.60
N PRO A 99 6.40 -2.42 12.53
CA PRO A 99 7.23 -1.24 12.24
C PRO A 99 8.43 -1.52 11.31
N LEU A 100 8.80 -2.79 11.12
CA LEU A 100 9.96 -3.21 10.32
C LEU A 100 9.59 -3.59 8.87
N LEU A 101 8.36 -3.31 8.43
CA LEU A 101 7.91 -3.65 7.08
C LEU A 101 8.75 -2.93 6.02
N GLN A 102 9.13 -3.70 5.00
CA GLN A 102 9.85 -3.27 3.81
C GLN A 102 8.98 -3.49 2.55
N GLU A 103 8.24 -4.61 2.51
CA GLU A 103 7.32 -4.94 1.44
C GLU A 103 5.92 -5.20 2.01
N PHE A 104 4.93 -4.45 1.54
CA PHE A 104 3.54 -4.56 1.99
C PHE A 104 2.59 -4.64 0.80
N CYS A 105 1.73 -5.64 0.82
CA CYS A 105 0.85 -6.01 -0.28
C CYS A 105 -0.54 -6.27 0.31
N PHE A 106 -1.54 -5.44 -0.02
CA PHE A 106 -2.83 -5.40 0.67
C PHE A 106 -4.00 -5.05 -0.25
N GLY A 107 -4.76 -6.08 -0.64
CA GLY A 107 -6.01 -5.95 -1.39
C GLY A 107 -5.96 -5.46 -2.82
N SER A 108 -4.76 -5.36 -3.39
CA SER A 108 -4.55 -4.91 -4.78
C SER A 108 -4.47 -6.05 -5.80
N GLY A 109 -4.39 -7.30 -5.35
CA GLY A 109 -4.26 -8.47 -6.23
C GLY A 109 -5.56 -8.96 -6.89
N TYR A 110 -6.73 -8.44 -6.49
CA TYR A 110 -8.03 -8.74 -7.11
C TYR A 110 -8.91 -7.48 -7.33
N HIS A 111 -9.70 -7.45 -8.42
CA HIS A 111 -10.83 -6.54 -8.66
C HIS A 111 -12.02 -6.89 -7.76
N TRP A 112 -11.84 -6.73 -6.45
CA TRP A 112 -12.97 -6.79 -5.52
C TRP A 112 -14.03 -5.77 -5.92
N LEU A 113 -15.28 -6.22 -5.98
CA LEU A 113 -16.41 -5.37 -6.35
C LEU A 113 -16.84 -4.46 -5.19
N ASN A 114 -16.44 -4.80 -3.96
CA ASN A 114 -16.59 -3.93 -2.82
C ASN A 114 -15.50 -2.83 -2.84
N PRO A 115 -15.87 -1.55 -2.70
CA PRO A 115 -14.89 -0.47 -2.62
C PRO A 115 -14.06 -0.60 -1.32
N PRO A 116 -12.80 -0.12 -1.33
CA PRO A 116 -12.00 -0.05 -0.11
C PRO A 116 -12.62 0.99 0.85
N SER A 117 -12.64 0.67 2.15
CA SER A 117 -12.92 1.66 3.19
C SER A 117 -11.68 2.49 3.55
N LEU A 118 -10.50 1.95 3.25
CA LEU A 118 -9.22 2.63 3.42
C LEU A 118 -9.15 3.87 2.52
N THR A 119 -8.67 4.98 3.06
CA THR A 119 -8.49 6.23 2.32
C THR A 119 -7.01 6.57 2.15
N PHE A 120 -6.72 7.77 1.64
CA PHE A 120 -5.36 8.30 1.60
C PHE A 120 -4.73 8.37 3.01
N ILE A 121 -5.53 8.55 4.07
CA ILE A 121 -5.04 8.57 5.46
C ILE A 121 -4.41 7.23 5.86
N GLY A 122 -4.99 6.11 5.42
CA GLY A 122 -4.40 4.79 5.60
C GLY A 122 -2.99 4.68 5.03
N LEU A 123 -2.76 5.20 3.81
CA LEU A 123 -1.42 5.26 3.21
C LEU A 123 -0.46 6.13 4.04
N VAL A 124 -0.94 7.25 4.59
CA VAL A 124 -0.15 8.10 5.49
C VAL A 124 0.28 7.31 6.72
N HIS A 125 -0.64 6.58 7.37
CA HIS A 125 -0.31 5.75 8.53
C HIS A 125 0.72 4.66 8.22
N LEU A 126 0.61 4.02 7.06
CA LEU A 126 1.59 3.02 6.60
C LEU A 126 3.00 3.63 6.51
N ILE A 127 3.13 4.78 5.85
CA ILE A 127 4.42 5.47 5.68
C ILE A 127 4.95 5.95 7.04
N GLN A 128 4.07 6.49 7.88
CA GLN A 128 4.42 7.03 9.20
C GLN A 128 4.96 5.95 10.15
N HIS A 129 4.37 4.76 10.12
CA HIS A 129 4.69 3.70 11.08
C HIS A 129 5.70 2.67 10.55
N CYS A 130 5.92 2.59 9.24
CA CYS A 130 6.85 1.66 8.61
C CYS A 130 7.90 2.42 7.77
N PRO A 131 8.92 3.03 8.41
CA PRO A 131 9.88 3.90 7.74
C PRO A 131 10.81 3.17 6.77
N ASP A 132 10.92 1.84 6.88
CA ASP A 132 11.79 1.03 6.03
C ASP A 132 11.12 0.53 4.74
N LEU A 133 9.85 0.88 4.51
CA LEU A 133 9.10 0.49 3.31
C LEU A 133 9.80 0.91 2.02
N CYS A 134 9.87 0.00 1.07
CA CYS A 134 10.39 0.22 -0.28
C CYS A 134 9.47 -0.34 -1.38
N HIS A 135 8.52 -1.22 -1.03
CA HIS A 135 7.54 -1.77 -1.96
C HIS A 135 6.15 -1.75 -1.32
N VAL A 136 5.20 -1.11 -2.01
CA VAL A 136 3.82 -1.01 -1.56
C VAL A 136 2.87 -1.36 -2.70
N GLU A 137 2.01 -2.34 -2.44
CA GLU A 137 0.83 -2.67 -3.21
C GLU A 137 -0.38 -2.51 -2.30
N ILE A 138 -1.25 -1.55 -2.60
CA ILE A 138 -2.38 -1.25 -1.72
C ILE A 138 -3.55 -0.67 -2.49
N ARG A 139 -4.76 -1.12 -2.17
CA ARG A 139 -6.00 -0.55 -2.70
C ARG A 139 -6.64 0.37 -1.66
N PHE A 140 -6.94 1.60 -2.06
CA PHE A 140 -7.56 2.63 -1.21
C PHE A 140 -8.38 3.62 -2.03
N ALA A 141 -9.17 4.45 -1.36
CA ALA A 141 -9.86 5.58 -1.98
C ALA A 141 -8.96 6.82 -1.94
N ALA A 142 -8.44 7.24 -3.09
CA ALA A 142 -7.56 8.40 -3.22
C ALA A 142 -8.37 9.71 -3.28
N CYS A 143 -8.89 10.09 -2.12
CA CYS A 143 -9.51 11.38 -1.87
C CYS A 143 -8.46 12.37 -1.33
N PRO A 144 -8.43 13.60 -1.83
CA PRO A 144 -7.57 14.65 -1.26
C PRO A 144 -7.81 14.84 0.23
N ILE A 145 -6.72 14.96 0.99
CA ILE A 145 -6.74 15.29 2.42
C ILE A 145 -6.21 16.70 2.67
N ASP A 146 -6.43 17.25 3.87
CA ASP A 146 -5.84 18.51 4.27
C ASP A 146 -4.36 18.30 4.61
N ALA A 147 -3.45 18.94 3.86
CA ALA A 147 -2.00 18.79 4.04
C ALA A 147 -1.49 19.39 5.37
N ASP A 148 -2.25 20.28 6.00
CA ASP A 148 -1.89 20.84 7.30
C ASP A 148 -2.38 19.97 8.47
N SER A 149 -3.23 18.98 8.18
CA SER A 149 -3.83 18.10 9.19
C SER A 149 -2.94 16.91 9.54
N GLU A 150 -2.99 16.48 10.81
CA GLU A 150 -2.43 15.19 11.22
C GLU A 150 -3.32 14.06 10.69
N PRO A 151 -2.74 12.92 10.26
CA PRO A 151 -1.32 12.54 10.40
C PRO A 151 -0.38 13.07 9.29
N PHE A 152 -0.89 13.71 8.24
CA PHE A 152 -0.08 14.07 7.07
C PHE A 152 1.03 15.07 7.42
N SER A 153 0.70 16.14 8.14
CA SER A 153 1.66 17.21 8.47
C SER A 153 2.82 16.77 9.38
N THR A 154 2.67 15.66 10.10
CA THR A 154 3.70 15.08 10.99
C THR A 154 4.39 13.87 10.39
N THR A 155 3.97 13.40 9.22
CA THR A 155 4.56 12.23 8.56
C THR A 155 5.83 12.63 7.83
N LEU A 156 6.93 11.93 8.14
CA LEU A 156 8.19 12.14 7.44
C LEU A 156 8.11 11.50 6.03
N PRO A 157 8.67 12.16 5.00
CA PRO A 157 8.73 11.58 3.67
C PRO A 157 9.53 10.27 3.65
N ASN A 158 9.09 9.32 2.83
CA ASN A 158 9.79 8.08 2.54
C ASN A 158 10.43 8.14 1.14
N GLU A 159 11.74 8.20 1.11
CA GLU A 159 12.57 8.29 -0.11
C GLU A 159 12.86 6.93 -0.76
N ARG A 160 12.48 5.81 -0.14
CA ARG A 160 12.81 4.46 -0.61
C ARG A 160 11.77 3.89 -1.56
N ILE A 161 10.53 4.37 -1.49
CA ILE A 161 9.45 3.91 -2.38
C ILE A 161 9.59 4.61 -3.74
N GLY A 162 10.06 3.86 -4.73
CA GLY A 162 10.15 4.33 -6.12
C GLY A 162 8.94 4.00 -6.99
N HIS A 163 8.15 3.00 -6.57
CA HIS A 163 6.97 2.50 -7.29
C HIS A 163 5.85 2.20 -6.30
N LEU A 164 4.63 2.64 -6.65
CA LEU A 164 3.41 2.38 -5.87
C LEU A 164 2.40 1.66 -6.76
N PHE A 165 1.92 0.51 -6.31
CA PHE A 165 0.88 -0.23 -7.01
C PHE A 165 -0.46 0.03 -6.32
N VAL A 166 -1.39 0.63 -7.06
CA VAL A 166 -2.67 1.10 -6.52
C VAL A 166 -3.85 0.20 -6.91
N GLY A 167 -3.60 -0.82 -7.74
CA GLY A 167 -4.65 -1.71 -8.26
C GLY A 167 -5.78 -0.93 -8.91
N SER A 168 -7.03 -1.20 -8.49
CA SER A 168 -8.25 -0.51 -8.92
C SER A 168 -8.72 0.55 -7.91
N SER A 169 -7.77 1.27 -7.30
CA SER A 169 -8.07 2.39 -6.39
C SER A 169 -8.84 3.49 -7.10
N THR A 170 -9.88 4.01 -6.44
CA THR A 170 -10.62 5.17 -6.92
C THR A 170 -9.82 6.45 -6.69
N ILE A 171 -10.04 7.48 -7.50
CA ILE A 171 -9.34 8.75 -7.38
C ILE A 171 -10.25 9.91 -7.75
N VAL A 172 -10.21 10.97 -6.94
CA VAL A 172 -11.08 12.15 -7.12
C VAL A 172 -10.38 13.28 -7.86
N ASP A 173 -9.16 13.65 -7.44
CA ASP A 173 -8.37 14.71 -8.06
C ASP A 173 -6.92 14.24 -8.29
N PRO A 174 -6.57 13.83 -9.53
CA PRO A 174 -5.23 13.38 -9.88
C PRO A 174 -4.13 14.39 -9.57
N THR A 175 -4.42 15.68 -9.66
CA THR A 175 -3.41 16.73 -9.46
C THR A 175 -3.06 16.86 -7.99
N VAL A 176 -4.08 16.96 -7.13
CA VAL A 176 -3.87 17.08 -5.69
C VAL A 176 -3.28 15.79 -5.12
N VAL A 177 -3.77 14.63 -5.56
CA VAL A 177 -3.22 13.33 -5.17
C VAL A 177 -1.76 13.18 -5.58
N ALA A 178 -1.38 13.61 -6.80
CA ALA A 178 0.03 13.60 -7.21
C ALA A 178 0.92 14.49 -6.32
N CYS A 179 0.44 15.69 -5.95
CA CYS A 179 1.17 16.57 -5.03
C CYS A 179 1.35 15.92 -3.64
N GLN A 180 0.30 15.28 -3.12
CA GLN A 180 0.34 14.61 -1.80
C GLN A 180 1.24 13.38 -1.82
N LEU A 181 1.19 12.58 -2.89
CA LEU A 181 2.09 11.45 -3.10
C LEU A 181 3.54 11.94 -3.22
N HIS A 182 3.83 12.98 -3.99
CA HIS A 182 5.19 13.52 -4.12
C HIS A 182 5.71 14.10 -2.79
N ALA A 183 4.85 14.70 -1.96
CA ALA A 183 5.24 15.20 -0.65
C ALA A 183 5.63 14.07 0.31
N LEU A 184 4.89 12.95 0.31
CA LEU A 184 5.18 11.79 1.15
C LEU A 184 6.26 10.88 0.57
N LEU A 185 6.32 10.76 -0.76
CA LEU A 185 7.15 9.81 -1.50
C LEU A 185 7.92 10.57 -2.60
N PRO A 186 8.93 11.39 -2.26
CA PRO A 186 9.60 12.30 -3.19
C PRO A 186 10.31 11.58 -4.35
N ASN A 187 10.70 10.32 -4.16
CA ASN A 187 11.34 9.49 -5.18
C ASN A 187 10.35 8.59 -5.95
N LEU A 188 9.04 8.77 -5.76
CA LEU A 188 8.03 8.01 -6.48
C LEU A 188 8.03 8.41 -7.96
N THR A 189 8.41 7.47 -8.82
CA THR A 189 8.52 7.69 -10.27
C THR A 189 7.44 7.00 -11.08
N ASN A 190 6.72 6.05 -10.47
CA ASN A 190 5.69 5.29 -11.15
C ASN A 190 4.53 4.91 -10.24
N VAL A 191 3.31 5.09 -10.73
CA VAL A 191 2.11 4.51 -10.15
C VAL A 191 1.50 3.48 -11.10
N ILE A 192 1.27 2.28 -10.60
CA ILE A 192 0.87 1.12 -11.40
C ILE A 192 -0.55 0.68 -11.02
N CYS A 193 -1.42 0.57 -12.03
CA CYS A 193 -2.76 -0.01 -11.91
C CYS A 193 -2.79 -1.41 -12.56
N PHE A 194 -3.59 -2.33 -12.02
CA PHE A 194 -3.83 -3.61 -12.68
C PHE A 194 -4.85 -3.47 -13.82
N GLU A 195 -4.52 -4.00 -14.99
CA GLU A 195 -5.47 -4.29 -16.06
C GLU A 195 -5.79 -5.77 -16.04
N TRP A 196 -7.06 -6.13 -15.89
CA TRP A 196 -7.49 -7.46 -16.31
C TRP A 196 -8.14 -7.33 -17.65
N GLU A 197 -7.68 -8.15 -18.60
CA GLU A 197 -8.09 -8.12 -20.00
C GLU A 197 -9.59 -8.43 -20.18
N THR A 198 -10.23 -8.94 -19.15
CA THR A 198 -11.65 -9.27 -19.10
C THR A 198 -12.38 -8.30 -18.17
N GLU A 199 -12.86 -7.17 -18.69
CA GLU A 199 -14.26 -6.74 -18.55
C GLU A 199 -14.48 -5.25 -18.87
N GLN A 200 -15.56 -5.00 -19.60
CA GLN A 200 -16.13 -3.69 -19.92
C GLN A 200 -16.85 -3.06 -18.71
N ARG A 201 -16.40 -3.26 -17.47
CA ARG A 201 -17.13 -2.82 -16.26
C ARG A 201 -16.28 -2.01 -15.29
N GLU A 202 -16.92 -0.92 -14.86
CA GLU A 202 -16.45 0.21 -14.05
C GLU A 202 -15.39 1.10 -14.69
N ALA A 203 -15.49 2.40 -14.38
CA ALA A 203 -14.57 3.41 -14.89
C ALA A 203 -13.16 3.00 -14.46
N SER A 204 -12.36 2.52 -15.42
CA SER A 204 -10.95 2.30 -15.17
C SER A 204 -10.38 3.64 -14.75
N PHE A 205 -10.01 3.80 -13.48
CA PHE A 205 -9.30 4.99 -12.99
C PHE A 205 -7.89 5.12 -13.58
N ARG A 206 -7.57 4.30 -14.58
CA ARG A 206 -6.29 4.23 -15.26
C ARG A 206 -5.93 5.56 -15.89
N GLU A 207 -6.88 6.25 -16.53
CA GLU A 207 -6.58 7.55 -17.14
C GLU A 207 -6.19 8.58 -16.07
N GLU A 208 -6.90 8.58 -14.94
CA GLU A 208 -6.62 9.42 -13.80
C GLU A 208 -5.27 9.08 -13.14
N TRP A 209 -4.96 7.80 -12.93
CA TRP A 209 -3.67 7.37 -12.39
C TRP A 209 -2.52 7.59 -13.39
N ASN A 210 -2.76 7.50 -14.69
CA ASN A 210 -1.79 7.90 -15.71
C ASN A 210 -1.48 9.40 -15.62
N ARG A 211 -2.50 10.25 -15.36
CA ARG A 211 -2.28 11.69 -15.11
C ARG A 211 -1.46 11.92 -13.84
N VAL A 212 -1.69 11.14 -12.77
CA VAL A 212 -0.84 11.17 -11.57
C VAL A 212 0.61 10.91 -11.94
N ASP A 213 0.89 9.87 -12.73
CA ASP A 213 2.25 9.54 -13.20
C ASP A 213 2.89 10.69 -13.99
N GLU A 214 2.12 11.32 -14.88
CA GLU A 214 2.57 12.52 -15.62
C GLU A 214 2.93 13.68 -14.69
N TYR A 215 2.08 13.96 -13.69
CA TYR A 215 2.34 15.02 -12.73
C TYR A 215 3.55 14.72 -11.83
N LEU A 216 3.70 13.49 -11.34
CA LEU A 216 4.85 13.06 -10.55
C LEU A 216 6.16 13.33 -11.30
N ARG A 217 6.23 12.98 -12.60
CA ARG A 217 7.41 13.26 -13.43
C ARG A 217 7.74 14.74 -13.53
N VAL A 218 6.73 15.61 -13.57
CA VAL A 218 6.92 17.07 -13.60
C VAL A 218 7.40 17.58 -12.24
N LEU A 219 6.80 17.10 -11.15
CA LEU A 219 7.14 17.49 -9.78
C LEU A 219 8.57 17.07 -9.42
N THR A 220 8.97 15.84 -9.73
CA THR A 220 10.33 15.31 -9.49
C THR A 220 11.37 16.12 -10.27
N LYS A 221 11.16 16.35 -11.57
CA LYS A 221 12.05 17.20 -12.38
C LYS A 221 12.15 18.62 -11.84
N GLY A 222 11.03 19.17 -11.36
CA GLY A 222 10.99 20.48 -10.72
C GLY A 222 11.80 20.53 -9.43
N ALA A 223 11.77 19.46 -8.63
CA ALA A 223 12.57 19.32 -7.40
C ALA A 223 14.07 19.25 -7.71
N GLU A 224 14.47 18.38 -8.65
CA GLU A 224 15.88 18.25 -9.10
C GLU A 224 16.45 19.58 -9.62
N LEU A 225 15.65 20.37 -10.35
CA LEU A 225 16.09 21.66 -10.86
C LEU A 225 16.30 22.68 -9.72
N ARG A 226 15.41 22.68 -8.71
CA ARG A 226 15.53 23.58 -7.55
C ARG A 226 16.78 23.26 -6.73
N GLU A 227 17.08 21.98 -6.55
CA GLU A 227 18.29 21.51 -5.86
C GLU A 227 19.56 21.99 -6.59
N LYS A 228 19.66 21.74 -7.90
CA LYS A 228 20.80 22.22 -8.73
C LYS A 228 20.98 23.73 -8.69
N ILE A 229 19.89 24.49 -8.69
CA ILE A 229 19.96 25.97 -8.57
C ILE A 229 20.47 26.37 -7.18
N GLY A 230 20.04 25.66 -6.13
CA GLY A 230 20.52 25.86 -4.76
C GLY A 230 22.03 25.68 -4.65
N GLU A 231 22.55 24.55 -5.13
CA GLU A 231 23.98 24.22 -5.11
C GLU A 231 24.83 25.30 -5.82
N LEU A 232 24.42 25.74 -7.02
CA LEU A 232 25.11 26.77 -7.79
C LEU A 232 25.17 28.13 -7.06
N LEU A 233 24.15 28.45 -6.27
CA LEU A 233 24.08 29.69 -5.49
C LEU A 233 24.95 29.64 -4.23
N GLU A 234 25.18 28.45 -3.66
CA GLU A 234 26.08 28.25 -2.52
C GLU A 234 27.55 28.30 -2.96
N ASP A 235 27.91 27.64 -4.07
CA ASP A 235 29.26 27.69 -4.65
C ASP A 235 29.70 29.12 -5.01
N SER A 236 28.75 29.94 -5.48
CA SER A 236 28.99 31.35 -5.82
C SER A 236 29.29 32.22 -4.58
N LYS A 237 28.83 31.82 -3.39
CA LYS A 237 29.07 32.54 -2.13
C LYS A 237 30.40 32.15 -1.49
N GLU A 238 30.82 30.89 -1.56
CA GLU A 238 32.13 30.45 -1.06
C GLU A 238 33.31 30.99 -1.88
N GLY A 239 33.12 31.23 -3.18
CA GLY A 239 34.11 31.91 -4.03
C GLY A 239 34.30 33.42 -3.77
N SER A 240 33.53 34.01 -2.85
CA SER A 240 33.47 35.47 -2.63
C SER A 240 34.04 35.95 -1.29
N LEU A 241 34.66 35.07 -0.48
CA LEU A 241 35.33 35.46 0.77
C LEU A 241 36.72 36.06 0.47
N PRO A 242 36.98 37.35 0.75
CA PRO A 242 38.31 37.93 0.57
C PRO A 242 39.26 37.54 1.72
N PRO A 243 40.58 37.53 1.46
CA PRO A 243 41.62 37.20 2.44
C PRO A 243 41.80 38.24 3.55
#